data_AF-A0A7D9IWR0-F1
#
_entry.id   AF-A0A7D9IWR0-F1
#
_cell.length_a   1.000
_cell.length_b   1.000
_cell.length_c   1.000
_cell.angle_alpha   90.00
_cell.angle_beta   90.00
_cell.angle_gamma   90.00
#
_symmetry.space_group_name_H-M   'P 1'
#
loop_
_entity.id
_entity.type
_entity.pdbx_description
1 polymer ?
#
loop_
_entity_poly.entity_id
_entity_poly.type
_entity_poly.pdbx_seq_one_letter_code
_entity_poly.pdbx_strand_id
1 'polypeptide(L)'
;MAIRSRFRSLLGLEHTRKELDSGSLDENSIGTAVFKDGEREFENDPLSNDEVISTIEEIYFHEVDSFDPSDHELKKLPEVLNKEELDEYRNVLRRQAQAVSKKLYMKVLDNQKAYMQ
;
A
#
# COMPACT_ATOMS: atom_id res chain seq x y z
N MET A 1 3.05 -14.78 -23.54
CA MET A 1 2.18 -13.63 -23.21
C MET A 1 1.06 -13.95 -22.20
N ALA A 2 1.21 -14.94 -21.31
CA ALA A 2 0.13 -15.34 -20.38
C ALA A 2 0.33 -14.89 -18.91
N ILE A 3 1.58 -14.68 -18.48
CA ILE A 3 1.91 -14.35 -17.08
C ILE A 3 1.52 -12.90 -16.74
N ARG A 4 1.62 -11.99 -17.71
CA ARG A 4 1.21 -10.58 -17.56
C ARG A 4 -0.29 -10.40 -17.30
N SER A 5 -1.13 -11.31 -17.81
CA SER A 5 -2.59 -11.25 -17.65
C SER A 5 -3.02 -11.73 -16.26
N ARG A 6 -2.38 -12.77 -15.71
CA ARG A 6 -2.74 -13.31 -14.40
C ARG A 6 -2.32 -12.40 -13.24
N PHE A 7 -1.19 -11.70 -13.38
CA PHE A 7 -0.77 -10.70 -12.39
C PHE A 7 -1.63 -9.42 -12.43
N ARG A 8 -2.19 -9.06 -13.59
CA ARG A 8 -3.14 -7.93 -13.71
C ARG A 8 -4.45 -8.19 -12.97
N SER A 9 -4.98 -9.41 -13.07
CA SER A 9 -6.15 -9.86 -12.30
C SER A 9 -5.91 -9.86 -10.78
N LEU A 10 -4.71 -10.24 -10.33
CA LEU A 10 -4.33 -10.18 -8.90
C LEU A 10 -4.18 -8.75 -8.37
N LEU A 11 -3.86 -7.79 -9.23
CA LEU A 11 -3.74 -6.36 -8.91
C LEU A 11 -5.02 -5.56 -9.23
N GLY A 12 -6.12 -6.22 -9.64
CA GLY A 12 -7.39 -5.55 -9.96
C GLY A 12 -7.35 -4.65 -11.19
N LEU A 13 -6.36 -4.80 -12.08
CA LEU A 13 -6.15 -3.94 -13.25
C LEU A 13 -6.90 -4.45 -14.50
N GLU A 14 -8.14 -4.91 -14.31
CA GLU A 14 -9.00 -5.40 -15.39
C GLU A 14 -9.92 -4.27 -15.91
N HIS A 15 -10.01 -4.18 -17.23
CA HIS A 15 -10.75 -3.24 -18.07
C HIS A 15 -11.92 -2.42 -17.49
N THR A 16 -11.88 -1.10 -17.71
CA THR A 16 -13.08 -0.31 -18.08
C THR A 16 -12.83 0.47 -19.36
N ARG A 17 -12.93 -0.24 -20.49
CA ARG A 17 -13.31 0.38 -21.77
C ARG A 17 -14.77 0.02 -22.01
N LYS A 18 -15.70 0.80 -21.45
CA LYS A 18 -17.03 1.08 -22.02
C LYS A 18 -17.87 1.97 -21.11
N GLU A 19 -18.25 3.10 -21.70
CA GLU A 19 -19.61 3.67 -21.73
C GLU A 19 -20.31 3.95 -20.39
N LEU A 20 -20.63 5.24 -20.22
CA LEU A 20 -21.64 5.78 -19.32
C LEU A 20 -22.99 5.08 -19.57
N ASP A 21 -23.56 4.41 -18.57
CA ASP A 21 -25.02 4.38 -18.37
C ASP A 21 -25.40 3.93 -16.94
N SER A 22 -26.50 4.51 -16.51
CA SER A 22 -27.21 4.58 -15.24
C SER A 22 -27.52 3.28 -14.47
N GLY A 23 -27.59 3.41 -13.13
CA GLY A 23 -28.61 2.73 -12.33
C GLY A 23 -28.16 1.82 -11.17
N SER A 24 -28.61 2.19 -9.97
CA SER A 24 -28.84 1.39 -8.75
C SER A 24 -27.63 1.06 -7.85
N LEU A 25 -27.70 1.62 -6.62
CA LEU A 25 -26.94 1.22 -5.44
C LEU A 25 -27.53 -0.08 -4.87
N ASP A 26 -26.71 -0.96 -4.27
CA ASP A 26 -27.08 -1.75 -3.08
C ASP A 26 -25.88 -2.46 -2.41
N GLU A 27 -26.09 -2.67 -1.12
CA GLU A 27 -25.18 -2.96 -0.01
C GLU A 27 -24.33 -4.23 -0.14
N ASN A 28 -23.04 -4.07 -0.42
CA ASN A 28 -21.98 -4.91 0.17
C ASN A 28 -20.62 -4.21 0.04
N SER A 29 -20.51 -3.03 0.66
CA SER A 29 -19.34 -2.16 0.59
C SER A 29 -18.15 -2.74 1.38
N ILE A 30 -17.64 -3.88 0.95
CA ILE A 30 -16.21 -4.15 1.05
C ILE A 30 -15.63 -3.26 -0.03
N GLY A 31 -15.21 -2.06 0.36
CA GLY A 31 -14.65 -1.08 -0.55
C GLY A 31 -13.61 -1.76 -1.43
N THR A 32 -13.96 -1.99 -2.68
CA THR A 32 -13.00 -2.31 -3.72
C THR A 32 -12.05 -1.12 -3.67
N ALA A 33 -10.84 -1.32 -3.14
CA ALA A 33 -9.79 -0.34 -3.18
C ALA A 33 -9.46 -0.15 -4.66
N VAL A 34 -10.22 0.72 -5.32
CA VAL A 34 -9.90 1.26 -6.63
C VAL A 34 -8.65 2.08 -6.36
N PHE A 35 -7.48 1.47 -6.54
CA PHE A 35 -6.24 2.21 -6.67
C PHE A 35 -6.41 3.08 -7.90
N LYS A 36 -6.82 4.33 -7.68
CA LYS A 36 -6.90 5.34 -8.72
C LYS A 36 -5.46 5.48 -9.25
N ASP A 37 -5.21 4.93 -10.43
CA ASP A 37 -3.96 5.12 -11.15
C ASP A 37 -3.73 6.63 -11.32
N GLY A 38 -2.90 7.23 -10.46
CA GLY A 38 -2.38 8.58 -10.68
C GLY A 38 -2.26 9.54 -9.49
N GLU A 39 -2.75 9.22 -8.29
CA GLU A 39 -2.59 10.14 -7.15
C GLU A 39 -2.02 9.41 -5.95
N ARG A 40 -0.69 9.48 -5.77
CA ARG A 40 -0.06 9.02 -4.52
C ARG A 40 -0.46 9.98 -3.40
N GLU A 41 -0.89 9.45 -2.27
CA GLU A 41 -1.32 10.25 -1.11
C GLU A 41 -0.21 11.19 -0.62
N PHE A 42 1.06 10.77 -0.73
CA PHE A 42 2.23 11.55 -0.36
C PHE A 42 3.18 11.74 -1.55
N GLU A 43 2.70 12.43 -2.59
CA GLU A 43 3.43 12.55 -3.86
C GLU A 43 4.67 13.47 -3.81
N ASN A 44 4.65 14.46 -2.91
CA ASN A 44 5.70 15.46 -2.67
C ASN A 44 6.24 15.35 -1.24
N ASP A 45 6.54 14.13 -0.78
CA ASP A 45 7.19 13.95 0.53
C ASP A 45 8.63 14.51 0.46
N PRO A 46 9.05 15.38 1.40
CA PRO A 46 10.43 15.87 1.45
C PRO A 46 11.46 14.76 1.69
N LEU A 47 11.08 13.63 2.31
CA LEU A 47 11.98 12.50 2.51
C LEU A 47 12.03 11.58 1.29
N SER A 48 13.21 11.05 1.00
CA SER A 48 13.35 9.96 0.02
C SER A 48 12.71 8.67 0.54
N ASN A 49 12.31 7.79 -0.38
CA ASN A 49 11.75 6.48 0.01
C ASN A 49 12.69 5.67 0.91
N ASP A 50 14.00 5.78 0.70
CA ASP A 50 14.99 5.03 1.47
C ASP A 50 15.12 5.56 2.90
N GLU A 51 15.06 6.88 3.07
CA GLU A 51 15.01 7.52 4.40
C GLU A 51 13.72 7.13 5.13
N VAL A 52 12.56 7.18 4.46
CA VAL A 52 11.29 6.74 5.06
C VAL A 52 11.35 5.27 5.48
N ILE A 53 11.88 4.38 4.63
CA ILE A 53 12.02 2.96 4.96
C ILE A 53 12.96 2.75 6.15
N SER A 54 14.01 3.56 6.29
CA SER A 54 14.94 3.47 7.43
C SER A 54 14.30 3.80 8.78
N THR A 55 13.13 4.46 8.79
CA THR A 55 12.37 4.75 10.02
C THR A 55 11.47 3.60 10.47
N ILE A 56 11.31 2.55 9.67
CA ILE A 56 10.48 1.39 10.01
C ILE A 56 11.20 0.59 11.11
N GLU A 57 10.47 0.23 12.17
CA GLU A 57 11.02 -0.56 13.27
C GLU A 57 11.48 -1.95 12.81
N GLU A 58 12.63 -2.41 13.31
CA GLU A 58 13.25 -3.67 12.88
C GLU A 58 12.36 -4.89 13.07
N ILE A 59 11.47 -4.85 14.07
CA ILE A 59 10.53 -5.94 14.37
C ILE A 59 9.61 -6.30 13.18
N TYR A 60 9.33 -5.35 12.29
CA TYR A 60 8.56 -5.56 11.07
C TYR A 60 9.28 -6.39 10.01
N PHE A 61 10.60 -6.54 10.10
CA PHE A 61 11.40 -7.33 9.16
C PHE A 61 11.72 -8.74 9.67
N HIS A 62 11.36 -9.06 10.91
CA HIS A 62 11.62 -10.38 11.47
C HIS A 62 10.67 -11.42 10.90
N GLU A 63 11.22 -12.54 10.41
CA GLU A 63 10.46 -13.73 10.03
C GLU A 63 9.98 -14.44 11.32
N VAL A 64 8.88 -13.96 11.90
CA VAL A 64 8.26 -14.62 13.06
C VAL A 64 6.79 -14.87 12.74
N ASP A 65 6.41 -16.14 12.66
CA ASP A 65 5.01 -16.56 12.43
C ASP A 65 4.03 -16.03 13.50
N SER A 66 4.54 -15.49 14.61
CA SER A 66 3.77 -14.96 15.73
C SER A 66 3.73 -13.43 15.83
N PHE A 67 4.36 -12.69 14.91
CA PHE A 67 4.32 -11.23 14.96
C PHE A 67 3.01 -10.72 14.36
N ASP A 68 2.19 -10.05 15.18
CA ASP A 68 0.99 -9.34 14.74
C ASP A 68 1.25 -7.83 14.73
N PRO A 69 1.40 -7.22 13.54
CA PRO A 69 1.62 -5.78 13.41
C PRO A 69 0.48 -4.94 14.01
N SER A 70 -0.77 -5.42 13.93
CA SER A 70 -1.91 -4.66 14.42
C SER A 70 -1.89 -4.57 15.94
N ASP A 71 -1.66 -5.70 16.61
CA ASP A 71 -1.53 -5.77 18.06
C ASP A 71 -0.31 -4.97 18.57
N HIS A 72 0.82 -5.02 17.84
CA HIS A 72 2.02 -4.22 18.16
C HIS A 72 1.74 -2.71 18.16
N GLU A 73 1.05 -2.21 17.15
CA GLU A 73 0.72 -0.79 17.04
C GLU A 73 -0.34 -0.35 18.07
N LEU A 74 -1.35 -1.18 18.31
CA LEU A 74 -2.39 -0.90 19.31
C LEU A 74 -1.81 -0.77 20.73
N LYS A 75 -0.77 -1.55 21.06
CA LYS A 75 -0.08 -1.49 22.35
C LYS A 75 0.73 -0.22 22.57
N LYS A 76 1.03 0.54 21.51
CA LYS A 76 1.76 1.82 21.59
C LYS A 76 0.85 3.00 21.87
N LEU A 77 -0.46 2.81 21.77
CA LEU A 77 -1.42 3.90 21.95
C LEU A 77 -1.41 4.41 23.40
N PRO A 78 -1.50 5.73 23.60
CA PRO A 78 -1.63 6.30 24.94
C PRO A 78 -3.00 5.95 25.55
N GLU A 79 -3.08 5.95 26.89
CA GLU A 79 -4.35 5.72 27.60
C GLU A 79 -5.43 6.75 27.25
N VAL A 80 -5.02 7.99 26.96
CA VAL A 80 -5.90 9.06 26.51
C VAL A 80 -5.62 9.32 25.03
N LEU A 81 -6.60 9.04 24.19
CA LEU A 81 -6.48 9.19 22.74
C LEU A 81 -6.67 10.65 22.31
N ASN A 82 -5.71 11.17 21.55
CA ASN A 82 -5.81 12.44 20.84
C ASN A 82 -5.98 12.18 19.34
N LYS A 83 -7.00 12.80 18.72
CA LYS A 83 -7.32 12.52 17.32
C LYS A 83 -6.22 13.01 16.37
N GLU A 84 -5.73 14.22 16.58
CA GLU A 84 -4.71 14.84 15.72
C GLU A 84 -3.41 14.02 15.75
N GLU A 85 -2.95 13.61 16.93
CA GLU A 85 -1.76 12.76 17.10
C GLU A 85 -1.93 11.39 16.44
N LEU A 86 -3.12 10.78 16.53
CA LEU A 86 -3.42 9.51 15.87
C LEU A 86 -3.44 9.63 14.35
N ASP A 87 -3.99 10.72 13.82
CA ASP A 87 -4.00 10.99 12.38
C ASP A 87 -2.57 11.21 11.85
N GLU A 88 -1.73 11.93 12.60
CA GLU A 88 -0.31 12.10 12.29
C GLU A 88 0.44 10.77 12.30
N TYR A 89 0.26 9.97 13.35
CA TYR A 89 0.88 8.65 13.47
C TYR A 89 0.45 7.70 12.34
N ARG A 90 -0.86 7.66 12.05
CA ARG A 90 -1.41 6.92 10.91
C ARG A 90 -0.75 7.36 9.60
N ASN A 91 -0.55 8.67 9.41
CA ASN A 91 0.10 9.18 8.19
C ASN A 91 1.56 8.73 8.08
N VAL A 92 2.29 8.61 9.18
CA VAL A 92 3.65 8.03 9.20
C VAL A 92 3.62 6.58 8.69
N LEU A 93 2.73 5.74 9.24
CA LEU A 93 2.60 4.35 8.82
C LEU A 93 2.21 4.23 7.33
N ARG A 94 1.32 5.09 6.84
CA ARG A 94 0.94 5.11 5.42
C ARG A 94 2.08 5.52 4.50
N ARG A 95 2.90 6.51 4.89
CA ARG A 95 4.12 6.89 4.14
C ARG A 95 5.11 5.74 4.05
N GLN A 96 5.34 5.03 5.16
CA GLN A 96 6.19 3.85 5.19
C GLN A 96 5.68 2.76 4.25
N ALA A 97 4.39 2.42 4.32
CA ALA A 97 3.78 1.44 3.43
C ALA A 97 3.88 1.84 1.94
N GLN A 98 3.67 3.11 1.62
CA GLN A 98 3.81 3.64 0.25
C GLN A 98 5.26 3.55 -0.25
N ALA A 99 6.24 3.90 0.59
CA ALA A 99 7.66 3.84 0.25
C ALA A 99 8.11 2.40 -0.03
N VAL A 100 7.72 1.45 0.83
CA VAL A 100 7.99 0.01 0.65
C VAL A 100 7.35 -0.49 -0.65
N SER A 101 6.08 -0.18 -0.89
CA SER A 101 5.36 -0.60 -2.10
C SER A 101 6.05 -0.11 -3.37
N LYS A 102 6.50 1.16 -3.37
CA LYS A 102 7.24 1.75 -4.50
C LYS A 102 8.59 1.07 -4.72
N LYS A 103 9.36 0.83 -3.65
CA LYS A 103 10.67 0.17 -3.75
C LYS A 103 10.54 -1.29 -4.22
N LEU A 104 9.53 -2.01 -3.70
CA LEU A 104 9.22 -3.36 -4.14
C LEU A 104 8.82 -3.39 -5.61
N TYR A 105 7.94 -2.48 -6.05
CA TYR A 105 7.55 -2.37 -7.45
C TYR A 105 8.74 -2.12 -8.37
N MET A 106 9.63 -1.18 -8.03
CA MET A 106 10.87 -0.95 -8.79
C MET A 106 11.74 -2.21 -8.86
N LYS A 107 11.94 -2.89 -7.73
CA LYS A 107 12.77 -4.11 -7.68
C LYS A 107 12.18 -5.26 -8.49
N VAL A 108 10.84 -5.40 -8.49
CA VAL A 108 10.14 -6.38 -9.33
C VAL A 108 10.35 -6.06 -10.81
N LEU A 109 10.24 -4.79 -11.21
CA LEU A 109 10.47 -4.39 -12.60
C LEU A 109 11.91 -4.64 -13.04
N ASP A 110 12.89 -4.36 -12.19
CA ASP A 110 14.30 -4.57 -12.51
C ASP A 110 14.63 -6.06 -12.66
N ASN A 111 14.10 -6.90 -11.76
CA ASN A 111 14.22 -8.35 -11.89
C ASN A 111 13.57 -8.84 -13.19
N GLN A 112 12.38 -8.35 -13.54
CA GLN A 112 11.73 -8.72 -14.81
C GLN A 112 12.57 -8.36 -16.04
N LYS A 113 13.24 -7.19 -16.05
CA LYS A 113 14.15 -6.81 -17.14
C LYS A 113 15.36 -7.73 -17.21
N ALA A 114 15.91 -8.14 -16.06
CA ALA A 114 17.06 -9.04 -16.00
C ALA A 114 16.75 -10.44 -16.59
N TYR A 115 15.50 -10.90 -16.50
CA TYR A 115 15.06 -12.17 -17.11
C TYR A 115 14.71 -12.08 -18.62
N MET A 116 14.74 -10.89 -19.23
CA MET A 116 14.44 -10.68 -20.65
C MET A 116 15.70 -10.47 -21.52
N GLN A 117 16.90 -10.62 -20.94
CA GLN A 117 18.18 -10.69 -21.66
C GLN A 117 18.59 -12.14 -21.89
#